data_AF-A0A2V2B0K5-F1
#
_entry.id   AF-A0A2V2B0K5-F1
#
_cell.length_a   1.000
_cell.length_b   1.000
_cell.length_c   1.000
_cell.angle_alpha   90.00
_cell.angle_beta   90.00
_cell.angle_gamma   90.00
#
_symmetry.space_group_name_H-M   'P 1'
#
loop_
_entity.id
_entity.type
_entity.pdbx_description
1 polymer ?
#
loop_
_entity_poly.entity_id
_entity_poly.type
_entity_poly.pdbx_seq_one_letter_code
_entity_poly.pdbx_strand_id
1 'polypeptide(L)' 'MDTKKLITGALTVFALFVIITQPKRAAEIVEIGFQGISDAASGIGEFMTELVR' A
#
# COMPACT_ATOMS: atom_id res chain seq x y z
N MET A 1 -17.67 -0.45 20.57
CA MET A 1 -16.38 -0.84 19.94
C MET A 1 -16.18 0.09 18.76
N ASP A 2 -15.07 0.82 18.73
CA ASP A 2 -14.81 1.83 17.69
C ASP A 2 -14.80 1.20 16.30
N THR A 3 -15.64 1.73 15.39
CA THR A 3 -15.78 1.23 14.01
C THR A 3 -14.43 1.17 13.28
N LYS A 4 -13.54 2.13 13.54
CA LYS A 4 -12.18 2.15 13.00
C LYS A 4 -11.40 0.88 13.37
N LYS A 5 -11.45 0.47 14.63
CA LYS A 5 -10.72 -0.71 15.13
C LYS A 5 -11.28 -2.00 14.52
N LEU A 6 -12.59 -2.07 14.32
CA LEU A 6 -13.24 -3.19 13.65
C LEU A 6 -12.83 -3.29 12.18
N ILE A 7 -12.85 -2.17 11.45
CA ILE A 7 -12.47 -2.11 10.03
C ILE A 7 -10.99 -2.46 9.86
N THR A 8 -10.09 -1.82 10.62
CA THR A 8 -8.65 -2.13 10.55
C THR A 8 -8.41 -3.59 10.90
N GLY A 9 -9.06 -4.13 11.94
CA GLY A 9 -8.95 -5.53 12.31
C GLY A 9 -9.40 -6.48 11.20
N ALA A 10 -10.55 -6.21 10.58
CA ALA A 10 -11.07 -7.01 9.47
C ALA A 10 -10.14 -6.99 8.26
N LEU A 11 -9.59 -5.82 7.90
CA LEU A 11 -8.62 -5.67 6.82
C LEU A 11 -7.32 -6.44 7.10
N THR A 12 -6.82 -6.39 8.34
CA THR A 12 -5.63 -7.15 8.74
C THR A 12 -5.85 -8.65 8.61
N VAL A 13 -6.99 -9.17 9.12
CA VAL A 13 -7.31 -10.60 9.01
C VAL A 13 -7.45 -11.02 7.54
N PHE A 14 -8.10 -10.18 6.72
CA PHE A 14 -8.23 -10.42 5.29
C PHE A 14 -6.87 -10.47 4.59
N ALA A 15 -5.97 -9.52 4.89
CA ALA A 15 -4.62 -9.52 4.33
C ALA A 15 -3.84 -10.79 4.70
N LEU A 16 -3.89 -11.21 5.97
CA LEU A 16 -3.27 -12.46 6.43
C LEU A 16 -3.87 -13.68 5.74
N PHE A 17 -5.20 -13.72 5.57
CA PHE A 17 -5.87 -14.80 4.86
C PHE A 17 -5.41 -14.91 3.40
N VAL A 18 -5.29 -13.79 2.68
CA VAL A 18 -4.82 -13.77 1.29
C VAL A 18 -3.35 -14.19 1.20
N ILE A 19 -2.49 -13.78 2.13
CA ILE A 19 -1.08 -14.20 2.18
C ILE A 19 -0.95 -15.72 2.33
N ILE A 20 -1.74 -16.32 3.21
CA ILE A 20 -1.69 -17.77 3.48
C ILE A 20 -2.28 -18.57 2.31
N THR A 21 -3.42 -18.12 1.76
CA THR A 21 -4.15 -18.89 0.73
C THR A 21 -3.62 -18.66 -0.68
N GLN A 22 -3.13 -17.46 -1.00
CA GLN A 22 -2.70 -17.05 -2.33
C GLN A 22 -1.42 -16.20 -2.28
N PRO A 23 -0.26 -16.77 -1.88
CA PRO A 23 0.96 -16.01 -1.64
C PRO A 23 1.47 -15.26 -2.89
N LYS A 24 1.33 -15.86 -4.08
CA LYS A 24 1.72 -15.21 -5.35
C LYS A 24 0.92 -13.91 -5.59
N ARG A 25 -0.40 -14.00 -5.43
CA ARG A 25 -1.29 -12.85 -5.60
C ARG A 25 -1.05 -11.78 -4.53
N ALA A 26 -0.74 -12.20 -3.30
CA ALA A 26 -0.39 -11.26 -2.24
C ALA A 26 0.88 -10.46 -2.57
N ALA A 27 1.90 -11.13 -3.13
CA ALA A 27 3.13 -10.46 -3.57
C ALA A 27 2.84 -9.42 -4.67
N GLU A 28 2.06 -9.79 -5.69
CA GLU A 28 1.67 -8.88 -6.78
C GLU A 28 0.89 -7.65 -6.26
N ILE A 29 -0.08 -7.85 -5.35
CA ILE A 29 -0.88 -6.75 -4.80
C ILE A 29 0.00 -5.78 -3.99
N VAL A 30 0.92 -6.31 -3.20
CA VAL A 30 1.84 -5.50 -2.38
C VAL A 30 2.84 -4.77 -3.26
N GLU A 31 3.36 -5.41 -4.31
CA GLU A 31 4.27 -4.80 -5.28
C GLU A 31 3.63 -3.61 -6.00
N ILE A 32 2.40 -3.76 -6.50
CA ILE A 32 1.63 -2.66 -7.11
C ILE A 32 1.42 -1.52 -6.09
N GLY A 33 1.13 -1.87 -4.83
CA GLY A 33 0.98 -0.87 -3.76
C GLY A 33 2.26 -0.09 -3.50
N PHE A 34 3.41 -0.77 -3.43
CA PHE A 34 4.71 -0.12 -3.27
C PHE A 34 5.09 0.73 -4.48
N GLN A 35 4.83 0.24 -5.69
CA GLN A 35 5.09 0.98 -6.91
C GLN A 35 4.28 2.29 -6.96
N GLY A 36 2.99 2.24 -6.63
CA GLY A 36 2.16 3.45 -6.58
C GLY A 36 2.65 4.49 -5.57
N ILE A 37 3.12 4.04 -4.39
CA ILE A 37 3.71 4.94 -3.38
C ILE A 37 5.04 5.52 -3.89
N SER A 38 5.89 4.68 -4.48
CA SER A 38 7.18 5.09 -5.05
C SER A 38 7.00 6.11 -6.16
N ASP A 39 6.05 5.89 -7.07
CA ASP A 39 5.74 6.80 -8.17
C ASP A 39 5.23 8.14 -7.66
N ALA A 40 4.34 8.12 -6.65
CA ALA A 40 3.88 9.34 -6.00
C ALA A 40 5.03 10.10 -5.30
N ALA A 41 5.92 9.39 -4.62
CA ALA A 41 7.09 9.99 -3.97
C ALA A 41 8.06 10.60 -4.99
N SER A 42 8.34 9.87 -6.08
CA SER A 42 9.17 10.36 -7.19
C SER A 42 8.56 11.62 -7.82
N GLY A 43 7.25 11.64 -8.06
CA GLY A 43 6.55 12.81 -8.60
C GLY A 43 6.66 14.05 -7.69
N ILE A 44 6.57 13.85 -6.37
CA ILE A 44 6.81 14.94 -5.40
C ILE A 44 8.27 15.40 -5.46
N GLY A 45 9.22 14.47 -5.54
CA GLY A 45 10.65 14.79 -5.66
C GLY A 45 11.01 15.57 -6.92
N GLU A 46 10.43 15.17 -8.06
CA GLU A 46 10.59 15.86 -9.34
C GLU A 46 9.99 17.26 -9.30
N PHE A 47 8.79 17.42 -8.73
CA PHE A 47 8.18 18.73 -8.51
C PHE A 47 9.07 19.66 -7.65
N MET A 48 9.59 19.16 -6.54
CA MET A 48 10.49 19.93 -5.67
C MET A 48 11.81 20.29 -6.37
N THR A 49 12.31 19.41 -7.24
CA THR A 49 13.52 19.66 -8.05
C THR A 49 13.29 20.78 -9.06
N GLU A 50 12.12 20.79 -9.71
CA GLU A 50 11.74 21.83 -10.67
C GLU A 50 11.52 23.20 -10.00
N LEU A 51 11.07 23.23 -8.74
CA LEU A 51 10.89 24.50 -8.00
C LEU A 51 12.20 25.18 -7.59
N VAL A 52 13.29 24.42 -7.46
CA VAL A 52 14.60 24.95 -7.03
C VAL A 52 15.47 25.32 -8.24
N ARG A 53 15.16 24.76 -9.41
CA ARG A 53 15.86 25.02 -10.68
C ARG A 53 15.51 26.40 -11.24
#